data_AF-A0AAD7BMR1-F1
#
_entry.id   AF-A0AAD7BMR1-F1
#
_cell.length_a   1.000
_cell.length_b   1.000
_cell.length_c   1.000
_cell.angle_alpha   90.00
_cell.angle_beta   90.00
_cell.angle_gamma   90.00
#
_symmetry.space_group_name_H-M   'P 1'
#
loop_
_entity.id
_entity.type
_entity.pdbx_description
1 polymer ?
#
loop_
_entity_poly.entity_id
_entity_poly.type
_entity_poly.pdbx_seq_one_letter_code
_entity_poly.pdbx_strand_id
1 'polypeptide(L)'
;HCPRSIIVKDGVIPGALGVVARWEKVWDNSGSSSTRDLALWRGIPANDNYVVIGGIFSMNPGHGSPDGVQTDGIVAIHRDFVSRKPPTCCGPTEEVVRRGTPARESQR
;
A
#
# COMPACT_ATOMS: atom_id res chain seq x y z
N HIS A 1 17.47 -2.35 20.06
CA HIS A 1 17.35 -2.65 18.63
C HIS A 1 17.20 -1.34 17.88
N CYS A 2 18.10 -0.99 16.95
CA CYS A 2 17.86 0.13 16.03
C CYS A 2 17.03 -0.38 14.85
N PRO A 3 15.83 0.16 14.59
CA PRO A 3 15.07 -0.22 13.41
C PRO A 3 15.89 0.13 12.16
N ARG A 4 15.86 -0.75 11.16
CA ARG A 4 16.45 -0.51 9.84
C ARG A 4 15.31 -0.31 8.85
N SER A 5 15.39 0.76 8.09
CA SER A 5 14.50 1.03 6.97
C SER A 5 15.27 0.88 5.66
N ILE A 6 14.56 0.48 4.61
CA ILE A 6 15.11 0.46 3.24
C ILE A 6 14.93 1.86 2.65
N ILE A 7 16.00 2.44 2.13
CA ILE A 7 15.98 3.68 1.36
C ILE A 7 16.31 3.33 -0.09
N VAL A 8 15.51 3.83 -1.02
CA VAL A 8 15.72 3.67 -2.47
C VAL A 8 16.22 4.99 -3.05
N LYS A 9 17.12 4.90 -4.04
CA LYS A 9 17.66 6.06 -4.75
C LYS A 9 17.05 6.14 -6.15
N ASP A 10 16.79 7.35 -6.62
CA ASP A 10 16.40 7.58 -8.01
C ASP A 10 17.55 7.31 -9.00
N GLY A 11 17.26 7.43 -10.30
CA GLY A 11 18.28 7.60 -11.33
C GLY A 11 18.94 6.31 -11.83
N VAL A 12 18.74 5.18 -11.16
CA VAL A 12 19.19 3.86 -11.66
C VAL A 12 18.20 3.31 -12.70
N ILE A 13 16.90 3.40 -12.41
CA ILE A 13 15.82 2.98 -13.32
C ILE A 13 14.84 4.16 -13.46
N PRO A 14 14.76 4.80 -14.64
CA PRO A 14 13.82 5.88 -14.89
C PRO A 14 12.37 5.43 -14.64
N GLY A 15 11.58 6.27 -13.96
CA GLY A 15 10.16 6.00 -13.69
C GLY A 15 9.90 4.97 -12.59
N ALA A 16 10.92 4.44 -11.91
CA ALA A 16 10.72 3.51 -10.79
C ALA A 16 10.11 4.19 -9.54
N LEU A 17 10.38 5.49 -9.36
CA LEU A 17 9.89 6.29 -8.23
C LEU A 17 8.92 7.36 -8.74
N GLY A 18 7.89 7.64 -7.93
CA GLY A 18 6.85 8.63 -8.21
C GLY A 18 6.52 9.46 -6.98
N VAL A 19 5.68 10.48 -7.18
CA VAL A 19 5.30 11.43 -6.13
C VAL A 19 4.09 10.92 -5.33
N VAL A 20 4.12 11.15 -4.02
CA VAL A 20 2.94 11.03 -3.14
C VAL A 20 2.14 12.33 -3.26
N ALA A 21 0.94 12.26 -3.83
CA ALA A 21 0.13 13.45 -4.12
C ALA A 21 -0.60 14.00 -2.89
N ARG A 22 -1.04 13.10 -1.99
CA ARG A 22 -1.76 13.47 -0.78
C ARG A 22 -1.72 12.35 0.26
N TRP A 23 -2.18 12.67 1.47
CA TRP A 23 -2.27 11.73 2.58
C TRP A 23 -3.72 11.55 3.02
N GLU A 24 -4.13 10.29 3.20
CA GLU A 24 -5.44 9.93 3.75
C GLU A 24 -5.29 9.39 5.16
N LYS A 25 -6.14 9.88 6.06
CA LYS A 25 -6.19 9.37 7.43
C LYS A 25 -6.76 7.94 7.41
N VAL A 26 -5.99 7.00 7.93
CA VAL A 26 -6.38 5.59 8.10
C VAL A 26 -7.01 5.37 9.46
N TRP A 27 -6.43 6.00 10.48
CA TRP A 27 -6.82 5.83 11.87
C TRP A 27 -6.34 7.03 12.70
N ASP A 28 -7.02 7.35 13.78
CA ASP A 28 -6.51 8.21 14.83
C ASP A 28 -6.93 7.73 16.22
N ASN A 29 -6.33 8.29 17.26
CA ASN A 29 -6.63 7.95 18.64
C ASN A 29 -7.82 8.72 19.23
N SER A 30 -8.74 9.24 18.40
CA SER A 30 -9.96 9.88 18.91
C SER A 30 -10.75 8.94 19.81
N GLY A 31 -11.25 9.48 20.92
CA GLY A 31 -11.93 8.68 21.94
C GLY A 31 -10.99 7.98 22.93
N SER A 32 -9.67 8.08 22.75
CA SER A 32 -8.73 7.73 23.81
C SER A 32 -8.69 8.83 24.89
N SER A 33 -8.32 8.47 26.12
CA SER A 33 -8.04 9.44 27.20
C SER A 33 -6.62 10.02 27.12
N SER A 34 -5.96 9.94 25.96
CA SER A 34 -4.60 10.43 25.75
C SER A 34 -4.59 11.95 25.64
N THR A 35 -3.54 12.58 26.19
CA THR A 35 -3.28 14.02 26.03
C THR A 35 -2.56 14.37 24.73
N ARG A 36 -2.09 13.38 23.98
CA ARG A 36 -1.43 13.55 22.68
C ARG A 36 -2.33 13.04 21.56
N ASP A 37 -2.35 13.79 20.46
CA ASP A 37 -2.99 13.40 19.21
C ASP A 37 -2.05 12.51 18.41
N LEU A 38 -2.55 11.36 17.94
CA LEU A 38 -1.84 10.38 17.14
C LEU A 38 -2.72 9.96 15.97
N ALA A 39 -2.19 10.03 14.76
CA ALA A 39 -2.90 9.59 13.56
C ALA A 39 -1.99 8.79 12.63
N LEU A 40 -2.55 7.75 12.03
CA LEU A 40 -1.94 6.95 10.97
C LEU A 40 -2.45 7.44 9.61
N TRP A 41 -1.52 7.65 8.68
CA TRP A 41 -1.81 8.14 7.35
C TRP A 41 -1.29 7.19 6.27
N ARG A 42 -2.08 7.05 5.20
CA ARG A 42 -1.71 6.34 3.97
C ARG A 42 -1.38 7.37 2.89
N GLY A 43 -0.22 7.21 2.26
CA GLY A 43 0.15 8.01 1.10
C GLY A 43 -0.63 7.58 -0.13
N ILE A 44 -1.18 8.54 -0.85
CA ILE A 44 -1.89 8.34 -2.11
C ILE A 44 -0.99 8.81 -3.25
N PRO A 45 -0.62 7.92 -4.19
CA PRO A 45 0.23 8.30 -5.32
C PRO A 45 -0.49 9.26 -6.26
N ALA A 46 0.27 9.98 -7.09
CA ALA A 46 -0.29 10.88 -8.09
C ALA A 46 -1.12 10.19 -9.19
N ASN A 47 -0.90 8.89 -9.44
CA ASN A 47 -1.70 8.08 -10.35
C ASN A 47 -1.60 6.59 -9.99
N ASP A 48 -2.43 5.78 -10.64
CA ASP A 48 -2.60 4.35 -10.33
C ASP A 48 -1.41 3.47 -10.73
N ASN A 49 -0.42 3.96 -11.46
CA ASN A 49 0.76 3.16 -11.82
C ASN A 49 1.75 3.01 -10.65
N TYR A 50 1.55 3.77 -9.57
CA TYR A 50 2.41 3.76 -8.40
C TYR A 50 1.67 3.25 -7.16
N VAL A 51 2.45 2.96 -6.12
CA VAL A 51 1.96 2.58 -4.79
C VAL A 51 2.90 3.12 -3.71
N VAL A 52 2.35 3.50 -2.56
CA VAL A 52 3.14 3.84 -1.36
C VAL A 52 3.13 2.62 -0.44
N ILE A 53 4.31 2.05 -0.15
CA ILE A 53 4.44 0.74 0.53
C ILE A 53 4.22 0.82 2.05
N GLY A 54 4.21 2.03 2.63
CA GLY A 54 4.05 2.25 4.07
C GLY A 54 3.03 3.33 4.42
N GLY A 55 2.61 3.32 5.68
CA GLY A 55 1.91 4.44 6.31
C GLY A 55 2.85 5.20 7.26
N ILE A 56 2.49 6.44 7.58
CA ILE A 56 3.22 7.29 8.52
C ILE A 56 2.34 7.62 9.72
N PHE A 57 2.93 7.59 10.92
CA PHE A 57 2.29 8.16 12.11
C PHE A 57 2.68 9.62 12.27
N SER A 58 1.70 10.50 12.50
CA SER A 58 1.92 11.89 12.89
C SER A 58 1.44 12.13 14.33
N MET A 59 2.04 13.13 14.97
CA MET A 59 1.63 13.66 16.28
C MET A 59 1.14 15.11 16.15
N ASN A 60 0.52 15.44 15.02
CA ASN A 60 0.10 16.80 14.75
C ASN A 60 -1.15 17.13 15.57
N PRO A 61 -1.26 18.34 16.15
CA PRO A 61 -2.44 18.77 16.89
C PRO A 61 -3.72 18.59 16.08
N GLY A 62 -4.79 18.12 16.74
CA GLY A 62 -6.09 17.87 16.11
C GLY A 62 -6.06 16.77 15.06
N HIS A 63 -5.10 15.83 15.17
CA HIS A 63 -4.92 14.74 14.20
C HIS A 63 -4.73 15.27 12.78
N GLY A 64 -3.91 16.30 12.63
CA GLY A 64 -3.61 16.93 11.34
C GLY A 64 -2.81 16.01 10.40
N SER A 65 -3.02 16.19 9.09
CA SER A 65 -2.21 15.53 8.04
C SER A 65 -0.73 15.82 8.25
N PRO A 66 0.17 14.88 7.93
CA PRO A 66 1.60 15.17 7.95
C PRO A 66 1.93 16.25 6.90
N ASP A 67 2.91 17.08 7.22
CA ASP A 67 3.40 18.13 6.33
C ASP A 67 4.58 17.66 5.46
N GLY A 68 5.05 18.51 4.55
CA GLY A 68 6.14 18.18 3.63
C GLY A 68 7.48 17.89 4.32
N VAL A 69 7.73 18.44 5.51
CA VAL A 69 8.96 18.18 6.27
C VAL A 69 8.89 16.80 6.91
N GLN A 70 7.74 16.44 7.48
CA GLN A 70 7.50 15.12 8.07
C GLN A 70 7.54 14.00 7.03
N THR A 71 7.19 14.30 5.78
CA THR A 71 7.12 13.31 4.70
C THR A 71 8.28 13.43 3.70
N ASP A 72 9.30 14.23 4.03
CA ASP A 72 10.44 14.42 3.14
C ASP A 72 11.14 13.08 2.86
N GLY A 73 11.49 12.86 1.60
CA GLY A 73 12.06 11.60 1.12
C GLY A 73 11.09 10.41 1.02
N ILE A 74 9.81 10.55 1.41
CA ILE A 74 8.81 9.50 1.16
C ILE A 74 8.32 9.58 -0.28
N VAL A 75 8.48 8.47 -1.00
CA VAL A 75 8.14 8.36 -2.42
C VAL A 75 7.18 7.20 -2.67
N ALA A 76 6.48 7.27 -3.80
CA ALA A 76 5.73 6.14 -4.34
C ALA A 76 6.64 5.29 -5.25
N ILE A 77 6.35 4.00 -5.38
CA ILE A 77 7.11 3.05 -6.20
C ILE A 77 6.19 2.54 -7.32
N HIS A 78 6.72 2.45 -8.55
CA HIS A 78 5.97 1.92 -9.68
C HIS A 78 5.57 0.45 -9.41
N ARG A 79 4.34 0.08 -9.75
CA ARG A 79 3.75 -1.22 -9.38
C ARG A 79 4.52 -2.42 -9.89
N ASP A 80 5.23 -2.30 -11.01
CA ASP A 80 6.07 -3.37 -11.57
C ASP A 80 7.20 -3.80 -10.61
N PHE A 81 7.59 -2.94 -9.66
CA PHE A 81 8.61 -3.25 -8.64
C PHE A 81 8.02 -3.74 -7.31
N VAL A 82 6.70 -3.98 -7.24
CA VAL A 82 6.02 -4.42 -6.02
C VAL A 82 5.24 -5.70 -6.28
N SER A 83 5.69 -6.80 -5.68
CA SER A 83 4.94 -8.05 -5.70
C SER A 83 4.02 -8.15 -4.49
N ARG A 84 2.78 -8.60 -4.72
CA ARG A 84 1.93 -9.08 -3.63
C ARG A 84 2.35 -10.50 -3.32
N LYS A 85 2.83 -10.76 -2.12
CA LYS A 85 2.94 -12.13 -1.64
C LYS A 85 1.51 -12.61 -1.33
N PRO A 86 0.97 -13.63 -2.02
CA PRO A 86 -0.32 -14.19 -1.63
C PRO A 86 -0.25 -14.71 -0.18
N PRO A 87 -1.36 -14.68 0.56
CA PRO A 87 -1.40 -15.23 1.90
C PRO A 87 -0.96 -16.70 1.84
N THR A 88 0.13 -17.03 2.52
CA THR A 88 0.76 -18.36 2.48
C THR A 88 -0.04 -19.43 3.23
N CYS A 89 -1.17 -19.06 3.84
CA CYS A 89 -1.98 -19.97 4.65
C CYS A 89 -3.05 -20.74 3.87
N CYS A 90 -3.28 -20.40 2.60
CA CYS A 90 -4.21 -21.13 1.74
C CYS A 90 -3.49 -21.40 0.41
N GLY A 91 -3.47 -22.67 -0.03
CA GLY A 91 -2.88 -23.05 -1.32
C GLY A 91 -3.48 -22.30 -2.51
N PRO A 92 -2.93 -22.50 -3.73
CA PRO A 92 -3.35 -21.74 -4.90
C PRO A 92 -4.87 -21.82 -5.07
N THR A 93 -5.52 -20.66 -5.12
CA THR A 93 -6.91 -20.54 -5.59
C THR A 93 -6.94 -21.07 -7.01
N GLU A 94 -7.57 -22.22 -7.21
CA GLU A 94 -7.81 -22.77 -8.54
C GLU A 94 -8.44 -21.71 -9.43
N GLU A 95 -7.72 -21.36 -10.48
CA GLU A 95 -8.29 -20.72 -11.65
C GLU A 95 -9.26 -21.73 -12.27
N VAL A 96 -10.55 -21.62 -11.94
CA VAL A 96 -11.61 -22.46 -12.51
C VAL A 96 -11.64 -22.23 -14.01
N VAL A 97 -11.00 -23.13 -14.75
CA VAL A 97 -11.05 -23.25 -16.20
C VAL A 97 -12.51 -23.49 -16.60
N ARG A 98 -13.20 -22.42 -17.02
CA ARG A 98 -14.45 -22.52 -17.75
C ARG A 98 -14.16 -22.99 -19.18
N ARG A 99 -14.08 -24.30 -19.38
CA ARG A 99 -14.30 -24.91 -20.70
C ARG A 99 -15.40 -25.95 -20.57
N GLY A 100 -16.64 -25.50 -20.82
CA GLY A 100 -17.77 -26.39 -20.99
C GLY A 100 -17.54 -27.31 -22.20
N THR A 101 -17.75 -28.60 -21.99
CA THR A 101 -17.97 -29.57 -23.07
C THR A 101 -19.35 -30.20 -22.83
N PRO A 102 -20.24 -30.27 -23.83
CA PRO A 102 -21.60 -30.76 -23.60
C PRO A 102 -21.61 -32.30 -23.46
N ALA A 103 -22.51 -32.79 -22.62
CA ALA A 103 -22.74 -34.21 -22.39
C ALA A 103 -23.23 -34.89 -23.69
N ARG A 104 -22.60 -36.01 -24.06
CA ARG A 104 -23.03 -36.86 -25.17
C ARG A 104 -24.07 -37.86 -24.67
N GLU A 105 -25.23 -37.80 -25.28
CA GLU A 105 -26.37 -38.70 -25.18
C GLU A 105 -25.98 -40.16 -25.43
N SER A 106 -26.49 -41.07 -24.60
CA SER A 106 -26.31 -42.53 -24.71
C SER A 106 -27.67 -43.17 -24.98
N GLN A 107 -27.95 -43.47 -26.26
CA GLN A 107 -28.90 -44.51 -26.62
C GLN A 107 -28.31 -45.88 -26.28
N ARG A 108 -29.01 -46.65 -25.44
CA ARG A 108 -29.27 -48.09 -25.61
C ARG A 108 -30.38 -48.52 -24.68
#